data_AF-A0A2T5IAS3-F1
#
_entry.id   AF-A0A2T5IAS3-F1
#
_cell.length_a   1.000
_cell.length_b   1.000
_cell.length_c   1.000
_cell.angle_alpha   90.00
_cell.angle_beta   90.00
_cell.angle_gamma   90.00
#
_symmetry.space_group_name_H-M   'P 1'
#
loop_
_entity.id
_entity.type
_entity.pdbx_description
1 polymer ?
#
loop_
_entity_poly.entity_id
_entity_poly.type
_entity_poly.pdbx_seq_one_letter_code
_entity_poly.pdbx_strand_id
1 'polypeptide(L)' 'MLRNRKLSDYWIKKIIECFCIDIPASKAALLQGKNRNTINRWYGIFRQVIYRHQNALKNKLLGRMEVDER' A
#
# COMPACT_ATOMS: atom_id res chain seq x y z
N MET A 1 -8.74 16.36 21.28
CA MET A 1 -7.40 15.91 20.81
C MET A 1 -7.47 14.42 20.45
N LEU A 2 -7.53 14.06 19.17
CA LEU A 2 -7.47 12.65 18.73
C LEU A 2 -6.02 12.19 18.80
N ARG A 3 -5.68 11.48 19.88
CA ARG A 3 -4.36 10.90 20.13
C ARG A 3 -4.14 9.77 19.11
N ASN A 4 -3.60 10.11 17.93
CA ASN A 4 -3.19 9.12 16.93
C ASN A 4 -2.02 8.30 17.48
N ARG A 5 -2.32 7.26 18.27
CA ARG A 5 -1.32 6.26 18.66
C ARG A 5 -0.83 5.58 17.39
N LYS A 6 0.49 5.59 17.19
CA LYS A 6 1.12 4.83 16.10
C LYS A 6 0.69 3.37 16.23
N LEU A 7 0.28 2.78 15.11
CA LEU A 7 0.04 1.34 15.02
C LEU A 7 1.37 0.64 15.29
N SER A 8 1.36 -0.39 16.15
CA SER A 8 2.55 -1.21 16.36
C SER A 8 2.87 -2.00 15.10
N ASP A 9 4.13 -2.32 14.89
CA ASP A 9 4.62 -3.07 13.73
C ASP A 9 3.87 -4.39 13.52
N TYR A 10 3.51 -5.07 14.62
CA TYR A 10 2.68 -6.29 14.59
C TYR A 10 1.39 -6.09 13.76
N TRP A 11 0.66 -5.01 14.03
CA TRP A 11 -0.59 -4.74 13.34
C TRP A 11 -0.35 -4.26 11.91
N ILE A 12 0.72 -3.51 11.65
CA ILE A 12 1.07 -3.11 10.29
C ILE A 12 1.32 -4.36 9.44
N LYS A 13 2.05 -5.36 9.95
CA LYS A 13 2.26 -6.65 9.26
C LYS A 13 0.95 -7.37 8.97
N LYS A 14 0.01 -7.43 9.93
CA LYS A 14 -1.32 -8.01 9.69
C LYS A 14 -2.14 -7.27 8.64
N ILE A 15 -2.03 -5.94 8.59
CA ILE A 15 -2.70 -5.13 7.56
C ILE A 15 -2.07 -5.38 6.18
N ILE A 16 -0.74 -5.54 6.10
CA ILE A 16 -0.04 -5.93 4.88
C ILE A 16 -0.48 -7.32 4.41
N GLU A 17 -0.54 -8.32 5.31
CA GLU A 17 -1.02 -9.66 4.98
C GLU A 17 -2.41 -9.60 4.33
N CYS A 18 -3.38 -8.91 4.95
CA CYS A 18 -4.72 -8.73 4.40
C CYS A 18 -4.72 -8.03 3.02
N PHE A 19 -3.85 -7.04 2.83
CA PHE A 19 -3.72 -6.35 1.55
C PHE A 19 -3.21 -7.28 0.45
N CYS A 20 -2.20 -8.11 0.75
CA CYS A 20 -1.59 -9.02 -0.21
C CYS A 20 -2.51 -10.16 -0.67
N ILE A 21 -3.47 -10.57 0.17
CA ILE A 21 -4.48 -11.60 -0.17
C ILE A 21 -5.81 -10.99 -0.64
N ASP A 22 -5.79 -9.73 -1.07
CA ASP A 22 -6.94 -9.01 -1.65
C ASP A 22 -8.18 -8.92 -0.74
N ILE A 23 -7.99 -8.90 0.58
CA ILE A 23 -9.09 -8.63 1.51
C ILE A 23 -9.45 -7.13 1.45
N PRO A 24 -10.70 -6.76 1.16
CA PRO A 24 -11.13 -5.36 1.18
C PRO A 24 -10.96 -4.72 2.56
N ALA A 25 -10.60 -3.43 2.60
CA ALA A 25 -10.33 -2.71 3.85
C ALA A 25 -11.49 -2.74 4.87
N SER A 26 -12.75 -2.81 4.41
CA SER A 26 -13.91 -2.99 5.28
C SER A 26 -13.90 -4.34 6.00
N LYS A 27 -13.57 -5.43 5.30
CA LYS A 27 -13.45 -6.77 5.88
C LYS A 27 -12.20 -6.90 6.75
N ALA A 28 -11.07 -6.35 6.30
CA ALA A 28 -9.84 -6.32 7.10
C ALA A 28 -10.02 -5.54 8.42
N ALA A 29 -10.78 -4.44 8.41
CA ALA A 29 -11.12 -3.70 9.63
C ALA A 29 -11.88 -4.55 10.65
N LEU A 30 -12.83 -5.37 10.18
CA LEU A 30 -13.57 -6.31 11.03
C LEU A 30 -12.66 -7.42 11.56
N LEU A 31 -11.87 -8.06 10.70
CA LEU A 31 -10.96 -9.15 11.08
C LEU A 31 -9.89 -8.71 12.07
N GLN A 32 -9.35 -7.50 11.91
CA GLN A 32 -8.28 -6.96 12.75
C GLN A 32 -8.80 -6.16 13.95
N GLY A 33 -10.12 -5.97 14.08
CA GLY A 33 -10.72 -5.14 15.13
C GLY A 33 -10.20 -3.69 15.11
N LYS A 34 -9.98 -3.12 13.92
CA LYS A 34 -9.43 -1.76 13.73
C LYS A 34 -10.42 -0.85 13.02
N ASN A 35 -10.20 0.45 13.16
CA ASN A 35 -11.00 1.45 12.45
C ASN A 35 -10.78 1.34 10.93
N ARG A 36 -11.88 1.24 10.16
CA ARG A 36 -11.86 1.15 8.69
C ARG A 36 -11.09 2.29 8.02
N ASN A 37 -11.18 3.53 8.52
CA ASN A 37 -10.44 4.67 7.98
C ASN A 37 -8.93 4.50 8.18
N THR A 38 -8.52 3.87 9.30
CA THR A 38 -7.10 3.57 9.54
C THR A 38 -6.59 2.52 8.55
N ILE A 39 -7.36 1.45 8.31
CA ILE A 39 -7.00 0.40 7.34
C ILE A 39 -6.97 0.96 5.91
N ASN A 40 -7.99 1.73 5.53
CA ASN A 40 -8.05 2.43 4.23
C ASN A 40 -6.83 3.32 4.00
N ARG A 41 -6.41 4.08 5.03
CA ARG A 41 -5.21 4.92 4.95
C ARG A 41 -3.96 4.07 4.66
N TRP A 42 -3.78 2.96 5.35
CA TRP A 42 -2.66 2.05 5.11
C TRP A 42 -2.68 1.42 3.72
N TYR A 43 -3.84 0.98 3.25
CA TYR A 43 -4.00 0.46 1.89
C TYR A 43 -3.63 1.51 0.84
N GLY A 44 -4.03 2.78 1.06
CA GLY A 44 -3.62 3.90 0.23
C GLY A 44 -2.09 4.08 0.19
N ILE A 45 -1.43 4.03 1.35
CA ILE A 45 0.03 4.10 1.45
C ILE A 45 0.69 2.96 0.66
N PHE A 46 0.21 1.72 0.80
CA PHE A 46 0.78 0.58 0.07
C PHE A 46 0.67 0.74 -1.44
N ARG A 47 -0.51 1.16 -1.95
CA ARG A 47 -0.70 1.44 -3.38
C ARG A 47 0.22 2.54 -3.87
N GLN A 48 0.42 3.61 -3.11
CA GLN A 48 1.35 4.68 -3.46
C GLN A 48 2.80 4.18 -3.54
N VAL A 49 3.24 3.34 -2.61
CA VAL A 49 4.58 2.74 -2.63
C VAL A 49 4.77 1.85 -3.86
N ILE A 50 3.80 0.98 -4.15
CA ILE A 50 3.82 0.12 -5.34
C ILE A 50 3.88 0.96 -6.62
N TYR A 51 3.02 1.98 -6.73
CA TYR A 51 3.00 2.88 -7.88
C TYR A 51 4.33 3.60 -8.09
N ARG A 52 4.93 4.13 -7.01
CA ARG A 52 6.25 4.79 -7.09
C ARG A 52 7.34 3.82 -7.51
N HIS A 53 7.32 2.58 -7.02
CA HIS A 53 8.27 1.55 -7.42
C HIS A 53 8.12 1.20 -8.90
N GLN A 54 6.91 0.97 -9.37
CA GLN A 54 6.62 0.68 -10.77
C GLN A 54 7.05 1.84 -11.70
N ASN A 55 6.77 3.08 -11.32
CA ASN A 55 7.22 4.25 -12.06
C ASN A 55 8.74 4.36 -12.12
N ALA A 56 9.44 4.09 -11.01
CA ALA A 56 10.90 4.10 -10.99
C ALA A 56 11.49 3.03 -11.93
N LEU A 57 10.89 1.83 -11.95
CA LEU A 57 11.27 0.77 -12.90
C LEU A 57 11.02 1.20 -14.35
N LYS A 58 9.85 1.77 -14.64
CA LYS A 58 9.50 2.29 -15.97
C LYS A 58 10.50 3.34 -16.44
N ASN A 59 10.83 4.31 -15.59
CA ASN A 59 11.79 5.37 -15.93
C ASN A 59 13.20 4.81 -16.19
N LYS A 60 13.62 3.79 -15.43
CA LYS A 60 14.90 3.09 -15.66
C LYS A 60 14.93 2.32 -16.98
N LEU A 61 13.80 1.76 -17.40
CA LEU A 61 13.67 1.08 -18.69
C LEU A 61 13.66 2.09 -19.84
N LEU A 62 12.91 3.19 -19.73
CA LEU A 62 12.87 4.25 -20.74
C LEU A 62 14.24 4.92 -20.93
N GLY A 63 15.03 5.11 -19.87
CA GLY A 63 16.41 5.61 -19.99
C GLY A 63 17.41 4.60 -20.60
N ARG A 64 17.01 3.34 -20.81
CA ARG A 64 17.83 2.29 -21.43
C ARG A 64 17.33 1.84 -22.80
N MET A 65 16.09 2.14 -23.17
CA MET A 65 15.56 1.88 -24.50
C MET A 65 15.44 3.21 -25.23
N GLU A 66 16.38 3.48 -26.13
CA GLU A 66 16.10 4.37 -27.25
C GLU A 66 14.94 3.73 -28.01
N VAL A 67 13.80 4.43 -28.03
CA VAL A 67 12.65 4.01 -28.83
C VAL A 67 13.07 4.24 -30.29
N ASP A 68 13.39 3.16 -30.99
CA ASP A 68 13.60 3.19 -32.45
C ASP A 68 12.22 3.39 -33.10
N GLU A 69 11.85 4.64 -33.35
CA GLU A 69 10.69 4.99 -34.17
C GLU A 69 11.01 4.61 -35.62
N ARG A 70 10.41 3.52 -36.10
CA ARG A 70 10.34 3.18 -37.53
C ARG A 70 9.17 3.85 -38.22
#